data_AF-A0A7V5I8Y2-F1
#
_entry.id   AF-A0A7V5I8Y2-F1
#
_cell.length_a   1.000
_cell.length_b   1.000
_cell.length_c   1.000
_cell.angle_alpha   90.00
_cell.angle_beta   90.00
_cell.angle_gamma   90.00
#
_symmetry.space_group_name_H-M   'P 1'
#
loop_
_entity.id
_entity.type
_entity.pdbx_description
1 polymer ?
#
loop_
_entity_poly.entity_id
_entity_poly.type
_entity_poly.pdbx_seq_one_letter_code
_entity_poly.pdbx_strand_id
1 'polypeptide(L)'
;MSMNRTGTDWHPWPAVARFPKSVQLLGGVGLSLVFAYTMVEFSRRIGSRPRTVVEDWQAETEKRALQKEREAGEPTVLNPISRSFK
;
A
#
# COMPACT_ATOMS: atom_id res chain seq x y z
N MET A 1 -28.88 27.30 36.44
CA MET A 1 -27.86 26.31 36.84
C MET A 1 -27.02 25.97 35.62
N SER A 2 -25.84 26.57 35.48
CA SER A 2 -24.91 26.26 34.38
C SER A 2 -24.14 24.99 34.73
N MET A 3 -24.40 23.91 33.99
CA MET A 3 -23.75 22.63 34.16
C MET A 3 -22.25 22.78 33.82
N ASN A 4 -21.39 22.61 34.83
CA ASN A 4 -19.94 22.69 34.67
C ASN A 4 -19.47 21.47 33.87
N ARG A 5 -19.10 21.66 32.59
CA ARG A 5 -18.67 20.60 31.65
C ARG A 5 -17.16 20.32 31.67
N THR A 6 -16.47 20.74 32.72
CA THR A 6 -15.01 20.63 32.87
C THR A 6 -14.49 19.21 33.09
N GLY A 7 -15.37 18.20 33.18
CA GLY A 7 -15.01 16.79 33.40
C GLY A 7 -15.08 15.87 32.18
N THR A 8 -15.50 16.36 31.01
CA THR A 8 -15.64 15.54 29.79
C THR A 8 -14.45 15.57 28.85
N ASP A 9 -13.44 16.41 29.12
CA ASP A 9 -12.20 16.48 28.33
C ASP A 9 -11.13 15.53 28.89
N TRP A 10 -11.49 14.27 29.13
CA TRP A 10 -10.51 13.24 29.44
C TRP A 10 -9.79 12.86 28.15
N HIS A 11 -8.80 13.66 27.77
CA HIS A 11 -7.84 13.33 26.74
C HIS A 11 -6.66 12.58 27.39
N PRO A 12 -6.28 11.39 26.89
CA PRO A 12 -5.33 10.50 27.57
C PRO A 12 -3.89 11.04 27.74
N TRP A 13 -3.61 12.29 27.38
CA TRP A 13 -2.26 12.84 27.35
C TRP A 13 -2.20 14.30 27.82
N PRO A 14 -1.99 14.57 29.12
CA PRO A 14 -1.75 15.94 29.62
C PRO A 14 -0.52 16.61 28.98
N ALA A 15 0.41 15.84 28.42
CA ALA A 15 1.58 16.35 27.72
C ALA A 15 1.26 16.85 26.30
N VAL A 16 0.33 16.21 25.59
CA VAL A 16 0.03 16.50 24.17
C VAL A 16 -0.97 17.66 24.03
N ALA A 17 -1.82 17.84 25.05
CA ALA A 17 -2.78 18.94 25.14
C ALA A 17 -2.14 20.35 25.17
N ARG A 18 -0.84 20.44 25.49
CA ARG A 18 -0.09 21.71 25.52
C ARG A 18 0.28 22.23 24.13
N PHE A 19 0.18 21.40 23.10
CA PHE A 19 0.53 21.76 21.73
C PHE A 19 -0.70 22.26 20.96
N PRO A 20 -0.53 23.14 19.95
CA PRO A 20 -1.63 23.59 19.10
C PRO A 20 -2.36 22.41 18.44
N LYS A 21 -3.70 22.50 18.33
CA LYS A 21 -4.53 21.43 17.74
C LYS A 21 -4.06 21.00 16.34
N SER A 22 -3.52 21.93 15.54
CA SER A 22 -2.93 21.63 14.23
C SER A 22 -1.73 20.70 14.30
N VAL A 23 -0.85 20.89 15.29
CA VAL A 23 0.33 20.04 15.53
C VAL A 23 -0.08 18.66 16.02
N GLN A 24 -1.12 18.57 16.86
CA GLN A 24 -1.66 17.30 17.31
C GLN A 24 -2.26 16.49 16.15
N LEU A 25 -3.01 17.15 15.26
CA LEU A 25 -3.59 16.52 14.07
C LEU A 25 -2.51 16.08 13.07
N LEU A 26 -1.58 16.97 12.73
CA LEU A 26 -0.48 16.64 11.81
C LEU A 26 0.44 15.55 12.37
N GLY A 27 0.75 15.61 13.68
CA GLY A 27 1.53 14.59 14.37
C GLY A 27 0.82 13.25 14.42
N GLY A 28 -0.49 13.24 14.70
CA GLY A 28 -1.32 12.04 14.68
C GLY A 28 -1.35 11.38 13.30
N VAL A 29 -1.63 12.16 12.25
CA VAL A 29 -1.64 11.66 10.85
C VAL A 29 -0.26 11.15 10.45
N GLY A 30 0.81 11.89 10.76
CA GLY A 30 2.18 11.48 10.47
C GLY A 30 2.55 10.16 11.15
N LEU A 31 2.24 10.02 12.44
CA LEU A 31 2.47 8.78 13.19
C LEU A 31 1.67 7.60 12.61
N SER A 32 0.40 7.82 12.24
CA SER A 32 -0.41 6.76 11.62
C SER A 32 0.17 6.30 10.28
N LEU A 33 0.67 7.21 9.45
CA LEU A 33 1.30 6.86 8.18
C LEU A 33 2.60 6.08 8.37
N VAL A 34 3.46 6.53 9.30
CA VAL A 34 4.70 5.83 9.62
C VAL A 34 4.41 4.43 10.16
N PHE A 35 3.42 4.29 11.04
CA PHE A 35 3.01 3.00 11.59
C PHE A 35 2.43 2.07 10.51
N ALA A 36 1.59 2.59 9.61
CA ALA A 36 1.06 1.81 8.49
C ALA A 36 2.19 1.33 7.57
N TYR A 37 3.15 2.20 7.25
CA TYR A 37 4.30 1.83 6.43
C TYR A 37 5.16 0.74 7.08
N THR A 38 5.48 0.86 8.37
CA THR A 38 6.29 -0.14 9.08
C THR A 38 5.59 -1.49 9.17
N MET A 39 4.26 -1.51 9.36
CA MET A 39 3.46 -2.74 9.34
C MET A 39 3.46 -3.43 7.96
N VAL A 40 3.35 -2.65 6.88
CA VAL A 40 3.45 -3.18 5.52
C VAL A 40 4.85 -3.74 5.25
N GLU A 41 5.90 -3.03 5.65
CA GLU A 41 7.27 -3.49 5.42
C GLU A 41 7.61 -4.73 6.26
N PHE A 42 7.11 -4.81 7.49
CA PHE A 42 7.22 -6.00 8.33
C PHE A 42 6.51 -7.21 7.72
N SER A 43 5.27 -7.03 7.24
CA SER A 43 4.53 -8.12 6.58
C SER A 43 5.20 -8.57 5.28
N ARG A 44 5.82 -7.66 4.53
CA ARG A 44 6.63 -7.99 3.35
C ARG A 44 7.89 -8.81 3.64
N ARG A 45 8.44 -8.72 4.85
CA ARG A 45 9.64 -9.48 5.27
C ARG A 45 9.29 -10.88 5.78
N ILE A 46 8.13 -11.03 6.42
CA ILE A 46 7.68 -12.32 6.99
C ILE A 46 6.91 -13.14 5.95
N GLY A 47 6.18 -12.49 5.05
CA GLY A 47 5.46 -13.15 3.98
C GLY A 47 6.41 -13.67 2.90
N SER A 48 6.20 -14.92 2.47
CA SER A 48 6.82 -15.42 1.24
C SER A 48 6.23 -14.66 0.05
N ARG A 49 7.09 -13.99 -0.73
CA ARG A 49 6.66 -13.43 -2.01
C ARG A 49 6.46 -14.57 -3.01
N PRO A 50 5.37 -14.58 -3.79
CA PRO A 50 5.19 -15.57 -4.84
C PRO A 50 6.32 -15.43 -5.85
N ARG A 51 6.85 -16.57 -6.34
CA ARG A 51 7.96 -16.60 -7.31
C ARG A 51 7.64 -15.88 -8.62
N THR A 52 6.36 -15.62 -8.88
CA THR A 52 5.86 -14.86 -10.03
C THR A 52 6.15 -13.37 -9.98
N VAL A 53 6.55 -12.84 -8.82
CA VAL A 53 6.90 -11.42 -8.66
C VAL A 53 8.39 -11.17 -8.92
N VAL A 54 9.18 -12.21 -9.16
CA VAL A 54 10.60 -12.10 -9.51
C VAL A 54 10.75 -11.61 -10.95
N GLU A 55 11.73 -10.74 -11.17
CA GLU A 55 12.01 -10.10 -12.46
C GLU A 55 12.21 -11.12 -13.60
N ASP A 56 12.92 -12.22 -13.32
CA ASP A 56 13.13 -13.31 -14.29
C ASP A 56 11.81 -13.95 -14.76
N TRP A 57 10.88 -14.19 -13.84
CA TRP A 57 9.57 -14.74 -14.18
C TRP A 57 8.74 -13.76 -14.99
N GLN A 58 8.83 -12.46 -14.68
CA GLN A 58 8.13 -11.43 -15.44
C GLN A 58 8.70 -11.30 -16.86
N ALA A 59 10.02 -11.34 -17.02
CA ALA A 59 10.68 -11.29 -18.32
C ALA A 59 10.34 -12.52 -19.17
N GLU A 60 10.31 -13.72 -18.59
CA GLU A 60 9.87 -14.93 -19.29
C GLU A 60 8.39 -14.87 -19.67
N THR A 61 7.54 -14.36 -18.77
CA THR A 61 6.11 -14.22 -19.03
C THR A 61 5.84 -13.19 -20.13
N GLU A 62 6.62 -12.11 -20.19
CA GLU A 62 6.52 -11.10 -21.24
C GLU A 62 6.92 -11.66 -22.61
N LYS A 63 7.99 -12.47 -22.67
CA LYS A 63 8.39 -13.22 -23.87
C LYS A 63 7.30 -14.20 -24.31
N ARG A 64 6.75 -14.99 -23.38
CA ARG A 64 5.63 -15.92 -23.65
C ARG A 64 4.37 -15.20 -24.10
N ALA A 65 4.14 -13.98 -23.65
CA ALA A 65 3.01 -13.17 -24.10
C ALA A 65 3.16 -12.69 -25.56
N LEU A 66 4.38 -12.63 -26.12
CA LEU A 66 4.59 -12.33 -27.54
C LEU A 66 4.37 -13.57 -28.43
N GLN A 67 4.51 -14.77 -27.88
CA GLN A 67 4.38 -16.04 -28.61
C GLN A 67 3.57 -17.04 -27.80
N LYS A 68 2.33 -16.68 -27.45
CA LYS A 68 1.53 -17.57 -26.63
C LYS A 68 1.09 -18.76 -27.49
N GLU A 69 1.59 -19.94 -27.12
CA GLU A 69 1.18 -21.21 -27.70
C GLU A 69 -0.34 -21.38 -27.53
N ARG A 70 -1.00 -21.77 -28.62
CA ARG A 70 -2.42 -22.12 -28.64
C ARG A 70 -2.55 -23.63 -28.66
N GLU A 71 -3.60 -24.15 -28.03
CA GLU A 71 -3.93 -25.58 -28.06
C GLU A 71 -4.20 -26.09 -29.49
N ALA A 72 -4.59 -25.18 -30.41
CA ALA A 72 -4.60 -25.42 -31.85
C ALA A 72 -4.26 -24.13 -32.63
N GLY A 73 -3.32 -24.22 -33.56
CA GLY A 73 -2.94 -23.15 -34.50
C GLY A 73 -1.63 -22.41 -34.16
N GLU A 74 -1.29 -21.41 -34.98
CA GLU A 74 -0.06 -20.63 -34.85
C GLU A 74 -0.05 -19.74 -33.57
N PRO A 75 1.13 -19.54 -32.94
CA PRO A 75 1.26 -18.75 -31.72
C PRO A 75 0.78 -17.31 -31.95
N THR A 76 0.08 -16.75 -30.97
CA THR A 76 -0.53 -15.41 -31.09
C THR A 76 -0.01 -14.46 -30.02
N VAL A 77 0.17 -13.19 -30.39
CA VAL A 77 0.54 -12.11 -29.47
C VAL A 77 -0.64 -11.79 -28.54
N LEU A 78 -0.40 -11.79 -27.23
CA LEU A 78 -1.36 -11.31 -26.23
C LEU A 78 -1.38 -9.78 -26.19
N ASN A 79 -2.59 -9.22 -26.02
CA ASN A 79 -2.83 -7.77 -25.88
C ASN A 79 -2.18 -6.92 -26.99
N PRO A 80 -2.46 -7.19 -28.28
CA PRO A 80 -1.79 -6.50 -29.38
C PRO A 80 -2.10 -4.99 -29.40
N ILE A 81 -3.31 -4.58 -29.02
CA ILE A 81 -3.75 -3.18 -29.06
C ILE A 81 -3.03 -2.34 -28.01
N SER A 82 -3.01 -2.76 -26.74
CA SER A 82 -2.35 -1.97 -25.69
C SER A 82 -0.83 -1.99 -25.77
N ARG A 83 -0.24 -2.99 -26.45
CA ARG A 83 1.21 -3.06 -26.69
C ARG A 83 1.68 -2.23 -27.89
N SER A 84 0.81 -1.89 -28.85
CA SER A 84 1.19 -1.04 -29.98
C SER A 84 1.32 0.45 -29.62
N PHE A 85 0.81 0.87 -28.46
CA PHE A 85 0.88 2.25 -27.98
C PHE A 85 1.99 2.50 -26.94
N LYS A 86 2.79 1.48 -26.64
CA LYS A 86 3.88 1.54 -25.66
C LYS A 86 5.22 1.66 -26.36
#